data_AF-A0A835XDY0-F1
#
_entry.id   AF-A0A835XDY0-F1
#
_cell.length_a   1.000
_cell.length_b   1.000
_cell.length_c   1.000
_cell.angle_alpha   90.00
_cell.angle_beta   90.00
_cell.angle_gamma   90.00
#
_symmetry.space_group_name_H-M   'P 1'
#
loop_
_entity.id
_entity.type
_entity.pdbx_description
1 polymer ?
#
loop_
_entity_poly.entity_id
_entity_poly.type
_entity_poly.pdbx_seq_one_letter_code
_entity_poly.pdbx_strand_id
1 'polypeptide(L)'
;VGRRTGSLVAAWQAVGWCHGVLNTDNMSVTGLTIDYGPFGFLDRYDPDFISNGSDDSGRYDFKGQPEICRWNCEKLAEAVRAVLPEARGKRAITDAYDIAFRRTYRSIMRRKLGLATIAPAAASATSDSAAAAASAAAEEDGEEAAGDEALAQSLLGVLEETGADFTNTFRCLSRFPVPPPGTDPASPEALGAGGVLDHILGQLADAPTLAAAAAPRIPPPNLTMLAGLAQKNPDLLHQLGMSQQMLASELARLRRHEALLKVTPADKAEGDRARWSAWLAQYGARLQERVAAGRLDPEERVRVMNATNPRFILRNWIAQAAIERAEEGDFSEVARVYALLRNPFSEASVEDLLAEALAEAAAAEAGSGGAVKDEGASSSAAAPAAPGEAAAAEAATGASCVLPMYDGRPPEWAAKLCVTCSS
;
A
#
# COMPACT_ATOMS: atom_id res chain seq x y z
N VAL A 1 4.34 -13.09 19.99
CA VAL A 1 4.85 -13.02 18.60
C VAL A 1 3.71 -13.08 17.60
N GLY A 2 3.05 -14.23 17.39
CA GLY A 2 1.99 -14.39 16.37
C GLY A 2 0.95 -13.26 16.28
N ARG A 3 0.36 -12.82 17.40
CA ARG A 3 -0.58 -11.67 17.43
C ARG A 3 0.01 -10.37 16.86
N ARG A 4 1.26 -10.05 17.24
CA ARG A 4 1.93 -8.81 16.82
C ARG A 4 2.27 -8.87 15.34
N THR A 5 2.85 -9.99 14.89
CA THR A 5 3.17 -10.23 13.48
C THR A 5 1.93 -10.20 12.59
N GLY A 6 0.84 -10.86 13.00
CA GLY A 6 -0.42 -10.83 12.26
C GLY A 6 -1.02 -9.43 12.15
N SER A 7 -0.89 -8.60 13.18
CA SER A 7 -1.34 -7.20 13.14
C SER A 7 -0.43 -6.33 12.26
N LEU A 8 0.89 -6.57 12.29
CA LEU A 8 1.89 -5.87 11.48
C LEU A 8 1.65 -6.09 9.98
N VAL A 9 1.59 -7.35 9.56
CA VAL A 9 1.38 -7.69 8.14
C VAL A 9 -0.01 -7.29 7.65
N ALA A 10 -1.03 -7.30 8.53
CA ALA A 10 -2.32 -6.70 8.19
C ALA A 10 -2.21 -5.19 7.88
N ALA A 11 -1.39 -4.45 8.64
CA ALA A 11 -1.13 -3.05 8.34
C ALA A 11 -0.38 -2.89 7.01
N TRP A 12 0.62 -3.73 6.73
CA TRP A 12 1.33 -3.75 5.44
C TRP A 12 0.37 -3.96 4.26
N GLN A 13 -0.50 -4.98 4.33
CA GLN A 13 -1.50 -5.23 3.28
C GLN A 13 -2.45 -4.04 3.10
N ALA A 14 -2.82 -3.34 4.18
CA ALA A 14 -3.80 -2.26 4.12
C ALA A 14 -3.22 -0.94 3.56
N VAL A 15 -1.90 -0.72 3.65
CA VAL A 15 -1.23 0.47 3.09
C VAL A 15 -0.52 0.17 1.77
N GLY A 16 -0.56 -1.06 1.28
CA GLY A 16 0.10 -1.45 0.04
C GLY A 16 1.61 -1.49 0.16
N TRP A 17 2.15 -1.94 1.30
CA TRP A 17 3.59 -2.04 1.51
C TRP A 17 4.08 -3.48 1.28
N CYS A 18 5.17 -3.63 0.51
CA CYS A 18 5.84 -4.89 0.22
C CYS A 18 7.28 -4.86 0.77
N HIS A 19 7.65 -5.84 1.59
CA HIS A 19 8.97 -5.91 2.23
C HIS A 19 10.09 -6.33 1.26
N GLY A 20 9.80 -7.28 0.38
CA GLY A 20 10.78 -7.86 -0.57
C GLY A 20 11.78 -8.89 0.00
N VAL A 21 12.00 -8.97 1.33
CA VAL A 21 12.94 -9.92 1.96
C VAL A 21 12.44 -10.38 3.33
N LEU A 22 11.48 -11.31 3.34
CA LEU A 22 10.89 -11.85 4.57
C LEU A 22 11.61 -13.13 5.03
N ASN A 23 12.93 -13.09 5.11
CA ASN A 23 13.71 -14.14 5.75
C ASN A 23 13.45 -14.16 7.28
N THR A 24 13.71 -15.28 7.94
CA THR A 24 13.38 -15.45 9.37
C THR A 24 14.16 -14.51 10.30
N ASP A 25 15.37 -14.11 9.92
CA ASP A 25 16.22 -13.13 10.60
C ASP A 25 15.68 -11.69 10.49
N ASN A 26 14.89 -11.41 9.46
CA ASN A 26 14.22 -10.12 9.26
C ASN A 26 12.84 -10.05 9.95
N MET A 27 12.50 -11.05 10.77
CA MET A 27 11.25 -11.08 11.52
C MET A 27 11.46 -10.65 12.96
N SER A 28 11.16 -9.39 13.26
CA SER A 28 11.25 -8.86 14.62
C SER A 28 10.29 -9.58 15.59
N VAL A 29 10.83 -10.11 16.69
CA VAL A 29 10.03 -10.74 17.76
C VAL A 29 9.04 -9.76 18.42
N THR A 30 9.34 -8.46 18.37
CA THR A 30 8.47 -7.42 18.92
C THR A 30 7.36 -7.01 17.96
N GLY A 31 7.40 -7.43 16.69
CA GLY A 31 6.41 -7.09 15.66
C GLY A 31 6.63 -5.70 15.05
N LEU A 32 7.89 -5.32 14.85
CA LEU A 32 8.29 -4.12 14.11
C LEU A 32 8.75 -4.49 12.70
N THR A 33 8.53 -3.59 11.73
CA THR A 33 9.23 -3.66 10.44
C THR A 33 10.72 -3.41 10.68
N ILE A 34 11.59 -4.27 10.15
CA ILE A 34 13.05 -4.14 10.25
C ILE A 34 13.66 -4.48 8.89
N ASP A 35 14.94 -4.15 8.72
CA ASP A 35 15.74 -4.46 7.53
C ASP A 35 15.13 -3.94 6.20
N TYR A 36 15.10 -2.60 6.08
CA TYR A 36 14.63 -1.91 4.88
C TYR A 36 15.66 -2.03 3.75
N GLY A 37 15.50 -3.06 2.91
CA GLY A 37 16.26 -3.23 1.67
C GLY A 37 15.38 -2.95 0.44
N PRO A 38 15.04 -3.97 -0.37
CA PRO A 38 14.24 -3.81 -1.58
C PRO A 38 12.74 -3.80 -1.26
N PHE A 39 12.32 -2.90 -0.37
CA PHE A 39 10.92 -2.67 -0.09
C PHE A 39 10.28 -1.83 -1.22
N GLY A 40 8.95 -1.81 -1.26
CA GLY A 40 8.22 -0.91 -2.15
C GLY A 40 6.80 -0.69 -1.68
N PHE A 41 6.30 0.52 -1.87
CA PHE A 41 4.86 0.78 -1.82
C PHE A 41 4.23 0.53 -3.19
N LEU A 42 3.01 0.01 -3.19
CA LEU A 42 2.21 -0.14 -4.40
C LEU A 42 1.89 1.25 -4.97
N ASP A 43 2.28 1.48 -6.21
CA ASP A 43 1.74 2.58 -7.01
C ASP A 43 0.33 2.20 -7.48
N ARG A 44 0.26 1.35 -8.52
CA ARG A 44 -0.98 0.66 -8.89
C ARG A 44 -1.20 -0.56 -8.00
N TYR A 45 -2.46 -0.93 -7.78
CA TYR A 45 -2.75 -2.19 -7.10
C TYR A 45 -2.37 -3.37 -8.00
N ASP A 46 -1.38 -4.14 -7.56
CA ASP A 46 -0.94 -5.38 -8.20
C ASP A 46 -0.70 -6.41 -7.07
N PRO A 47 -1.58 -7.41 -6.90
CA PRO A 47 -1.42 -8.40 -5.84
C PRO A 47 -0.15 -9.23 -6.01
N ASP A 48 0.36 -9.35 -7.25
CA ASP A 48 1.56 -10.10 -7.57
C ASP A 48 2.81 -9.20 -7.60
N PHE A 49 2.74 -8.00 -7.04
CA PHE A 49 3.87 -7.07 -7.02
C PHE A 49 5.07 -7.65 -6.27
N ILE A 50 6.20 -7.74 -6.96
CA ILE A 50 7.49 -8.14 -6.41
C ILE A 50 8.35 -6.88 -6.33
N SER A 51 8.68 -6.44 -5.11
CA SER A 51 9.52 -5.26 -4.91
C SER A 51 11.02 -5.55 -5.09
N ASN A 52 11.42 -6.80 -4.86
CA ASN A 52 12.81 -7.24 -4.92
C ASN A 52 13.16 -7.82 -6.29
N GLY A 53 14.04 -7.13 -7.01
CA GLY A 53 14.52 -7.58 -8.32
C GLY A 53 15.30 -8.89 -8.31
N SER A 54 15.71 -9.39 -7.15
CA SER A 54 16.37 -10.70 -6.99
C SER A 54 15.40 -11.84 -6.64
N ASP A 55 14.11 -11.57 -6.44
CA ASP A 55 13.10 -12.59 -6.16
C ASP A 55 12.42 -13.09 -7.45
N ASP A 56 13.17 -13.84 -8.25
CA ASP A 56 12.69 -14.41 -9.51
C ASP A 56 11.44 -15.30 -9.35
N SER A 57 11.28 -15.90 -8.16
CA SER A 57 10.17 -16.80 -7.84
C SER A 57 8.90 -16.09 -7.38
N GLY A 58 9.00 -14.81 -6.99
CA GLY A 58 7.93 -14.09 -6.29
C GLY A 58 7.57 -14.71 -4.94
N ARG A 59 8.56 -15.24 -4.21
CA ARG A 59 8.37 -15.81 -2.87
C ARG A 59 7.84 -14.77 -1.88
N TYR A 60 8.25 -13.51 -2.04
CA TYR A 60 7.92 -12.40 -1.17
C TYR A 60 7.06 -11.35 -1.90
N ASP A 61 6.24 -11.79 -2.86
CA ASP A 61 5.25 -10.92 -3.50
C ASP A 61 4.25 -10.35 -2.48
N PHE A 62 3.60 -9.25 -2.86
CA PHE A 62 2.74 -8.49 -1.97
C PHE A 62 1.60 -9.35 -1.37
N LYS A 63 0.93 -10.18 -2.16
CA LYS A 63 -0.15 -11.07 -1.69
C LYS A 63 0.35 -12.19 -0.77
N GLY A 64 1.58 -12.67 -0.95
CA GLY A 64 2.17 -13.79 -0.21
C GLY A 64 2.71 -13.41 1.17
N GLN A 65 2.92 -12.12 1.47
CA GLN A 65 3.46 -11.67 2.75
C GLN A 65 2.74 -12.23 3.99
N PRO A 66 1.39 -12.29 4.06
CA PRO A 66 0.70 -12.89 5.21
C PRO A 66 1.01 -14.36 5.42
N GLU A 67 1.17 -15.14 4.35
CA GLU A 67 1.45 -16.58 4.43
C GLU A 67 2.91 -16.82 4.83
N ILE A 68 3.84 -16.04 4.27
CA ILE A 68 5.26 -16.09 4.64
C ILE A 68 5.47 -15.68 6.10
N CYS A 69 4.83 -14.61 6.56
CA CYS A 69 4.92 -14.18 7.96
C CYS A 69 4.37 -15.23 8.93
N ARG A 70 3.29 -15.92 8.55
CA ARG A 70 2.73 -17.06 9.30
C ARG A 70 3.73 -18.22 9.35
N TRP A 71 4.30 -18.59 8.21
CA TRP A 71 5.33 -19.64 8.12
C TRP A 71 6.57 -19.32 8.97
N ASN A 72 7.05 -18.07 8.96
CA ASN A 72 8.17 -17.63 9.79
C ASN A 72 7.85 -17.74 11.30
N CYS A 73 6.61 -17.43 11.70
CA CYS A 73 6.16 -17.63 13.09
C CYS A 73 6.17 -19.12 13.48
N GLU A 74 5.78 -20.01 12.56
CA GLU A 74 5.87 -21.46 12.77
C GLU A 74 7.32 -21.94 12.88
N LYS A 75 8.26 -21.36 12.14
CA LYS A 75 9.70 -21.63 12.28
C LYS A 75 10.26 -21.21 13.64
N LEU A 76 9.80 -20.09 14.18
CA LEU A 76 10.13 -19.72 15.56
C LEU A 76 9.60 -20.77 16.56
N ALA A 77 8.39 -21.30 16.36
CA ALA A 77 7.84 -22.35 17.21
C ALA A 77 8.67 -23.65 17.16
N GLU A 78 9.20 -24.02 15.99
CA GLU A 78 10.14 -25.14 15.82
C GLU A 78 11.46 -24.91 16.54
N ALA A 79 11.99 -23.67 16.52
CA ALA A 79 13.26 -23.31 17.13
C ALA A 79 13.23 -23.37 18.67
N VAL A 80 12.10 -23.02 19.29
CA VAL A 80 11.94 -23.04 20.76
C VAL A 80 11.46 -24.40 21.32
N ARG A 81 11.50 -25.47 20.51
CA ARG A 81 10.95 -26.78 20.88
C ARG A 81 11.52 -27.40 22.16
N ALA A 82 12.73 -27.02 22.55
CA ALA A 82 13.38 -27.50 23.77
C ALA A 82 12.66 -27.01 25.05
N VAL A 83 11.95 -25.88 24.98
CA VAL A 83 11.24 -25.29 26.13
C VAL A 83 9.72 -25.26 25.96
N LEU A 84 9.22 -25.34 24.72
CA LEU A 84 7.79 -25.38 24.39
C LEU A 84 7.55 -26.44 23.31
N PRO A 85 6.77 -27.51 23.57
CA PRO A 85 6.51 -28.53 22.57
C PRO A 85 6.00 -27.94 21.24
N GLU A 86 6.60 -28.38 20.13
CA GLU A 86 6.35 -27.81 18.79
C GLU A 86 4.86 -27.74 18.45
N ALA A 87 4.12 -28.84 18.68
CA ALA A 87 2.69 -28.90 18.41
C ALA A 87 1.88 -27.87 19.21
N ARG A 88 2.32 -27.53 20.43
CA ARG A 88 1.71 -26.48 21.25
C ARG A 88 2.08 -25.09 20.73
N GLY A 89 3.34 -24.89 20.34
CA GLY A 89 3.81 -23.64 19.73
C GLY A 89 3.08 -23.30 18.43
N LYS A 90 3.02 -24.24 17.48
CA LYS A 90 2.33 -24.06 16.18
C LYS A 90 0.84 -23.77 16.36
N ARG A 91 0.15 -24.50 17.26
CA ARG A 91 -1.26 -24.20 17.60
C ARG A 91 -1.43 -22.77 18.13
N ALA A 92 -0.58 -22.35 19.09
CA ALA A 92 -0.64 -21.00 19.62
C ALA A 92 -0.37 -19.90 18.57
N ILE A 93 0.44 -20.19 17.54
CA ILE A 93 0.60 -19.29 16.40
C ILE A 93 -0.68 -19.22 15.57
N THR A 94 -1.23 -20.35 15.12
CA THR A 94 -2.48 -20.38 14.33
C THR A 94 -3.61 -19.65 15.04
N ASP A 95 -3.84 -19.97 16.32
CA ASP A 95 -4.95 -19.42 17.10
C ASP A 95 -4.81 -17.89 17.30
N ALA A 96 -3.58 -17.36 17.34
CA ALA A 96 -3.34 -15.94 17.60
C ALA A 96 -3.13 -15.11 16.33
N TYR A 97 -2.48 -15.67 15.32
CA TYR A 97 -2.06 -14.96 14.11
C TYR A 97 -3.25 -14.66 13.20
N ASP A 98 -4.02 -15.68 12.82
CA ASP A 98 -5.11 -15.53 11.84
C ASP A 98 -6.23 -14.64 12.37
N ILE A 99 -6.49 -14.71 13.68
CA ILE A 99 -7.44 -13.82 14.36
C ILE A 99 -6.92 -12.38 14.35
N ALA A 100 -5.64 -12.17 14.71
CA ALA A 100 -5.06 -10.83 14.75
C ALA A 100 -4.97 -10.19 13.38
N PHE A 101 -4.58 -10.96 12.35
CA PHE A 101 -4.53 -10.51 10.97
C PHE A 101 -5.92 -10.08 10.48
N ARG A 102 -6.90 -10.99 10.48
CA ARG A 102 -8.25 -10.70 9.97
C ARG A 102 -8.90 -9.53 10.69
N ARG A 103 -8.83 -9.50 12.03
CA ARG A 103 -9.40 -8.41 12.83
C ARG A 103 -8.75 -7.06 12.51
N THR A 104 -7.43 -7.03 12.42
CA THR A 104 -6.69 -5.78 12.17
C THR A 104 -6.92 -5.30 10.74
N TYR A 105 -6.80 -6.19 9.75
CA TYR A 105 -7.01 -5.88 8.34
C TYR A 105 -8.43 -5.34 8.11
N ARG A 106 -9.46 -6.06 8.57
CA ARG A 106 -10.86 -5.63 8.49
C ARG A 106 -11.07 -4.27 9.14
N SER A 107 -10.49 -4.05 10.32
CA SER A 107 -10.63 -2.77 11.03
C SER A 107 -10.02 -1.60 10.26
N ILE A 108 -8.84 -1.79 9.67
CA ILE A 108 -8.19 -0.76 8.86
C ILE A 108 -9.00 -0.53 7.57
N MET A 109 -9.36 -1.59 6.84
CA MET A 109 -10.10 -1.47 5.57
C MET A 109 -11.47 -0.78 5.77
N ARG A 110 -12.19 -1.08 6.85
CA ARG A 110 -13.42 -0.35 7.22
C ARG A 110 -13.16 1.14 7.39
N ARG A 111 -12.10 1.54 8.10
CA ARG A 111 -11.74 2.96 8.27
C ARG A 111 -11.33 3.61 6.95
N LYS A 112 -10.54 2.92 6.12
CA LYS A 112 -10.12 3.39 4.79
C LYS A 112 -11.31 3.64 3.86
N LEU A 113 -12.38 2.84 3.99
CA LEU A 113 -13.63 2.98 3.23
C LEU A 113 -14.66 3.88 3.91
N GLY A 114 -14.38 4.40 5.11
CA GLY A 114 -15.36 5.21 5.83
C GLY A 114 -16.55 4.43 6.40
N LEU A 115 -16.39 3.12 6.62
CA LEU A 115 -17.39 2.17 7.13
C LEU A 115 -17.16 1.83 8.61
N ALA A 116 -16.36 2.63 9.33
CA ALA A 116 -16.17 2.44 10.76
C ALA A 116 -17.48 2.76 11.49
N THR A 117 -17.97 1.82 12.29
CA THR A 117 -19.19 2.00 13.08
C THR A 117 -18.96 3.05 14.16
N ILE A 118 -19.90 3.98 14.31
CA ILE A 118 -19.96 4.84 15.49
C ILE A 118 -20.24 3.95 16.69
N ALA A 119 -19.34 3.90 17.67
CA ALA A 119 -19.66 3.24 18.94
C ALA A 119 -20.88 3.95 19.53
N PRO A 120 -21.94 3.24 19.95
CA PRO A 120 -23.06 3.89 20.62
C PRO A 120 -22.49 4.69 21.79
N ALA A 121 -22.89 5.96 21.91
CA ALA A 121 -22.49 6.81 23.02
C ALA A 121 -22.68 6.00 24.30
N ALA A 122 -21.59 5.74 25.02
CA ALA A 122 -21.58 4.83 26.15
C ALA A 122 -22.61 5.30 27.19
N ALA A 123 -23.82 4.75 27.13
CA ALA A 123 -24.73 4.78 28.25
C ALA A 123 -24.01 4.03 29.36
N SER A 124 -23.74 4.73 30.46
CA SER A 124 -23.05 4.25 31.67
C SER A 124 -23.35 2.78 31.96
N ALA A 125 -22.44 1.89 31.56
CA ALA A 125 -22.62 0.45 31.67
C ALA A 125 -21.51 -0.11 32.57
N THR A 126 -21.94 -0.69 33.68
CA THR A 126 -21.10 -1.40 34.65
C THR A 126 -20.38 -2.59 34.01
N SER A 127 -19.25 -3.01 34.60
CA SER A 127 -18.26 -3.94 34.01
C SER A 127 -18.80 -5.27 33.45
N ASP A 128 -19.94 -5.76 33.92
CA ASP A 128 -20.52 -7.03 33.47
C ASP A 128 -21.34 -6.91 32.17
N SER A 129 -21.80 -5.72 31.78
CA SER A 129 -22.50 -5.52 30.50
C SER A 129 -21.56 -5.24 29.33
N ALA A 130 -20.28 -4.93 29.59
CA ALA A 130 -19.28 -4.69 28.55
C ALA A 130 -18.88 -5.98 27.81
N ALA A 131 -18.84 -7.12 28.51
CA ALA A 131 -18.56 -8.42 27.90
C ALA A 131 -19.74 -8.94 27.06
N ALA A 132 -20.97 -8.74 27.55
CA ALA A 132 -22.19 -9.07 26.80
C ALA A 132 -22.43 -8.12 25.62
N ALA A 133 -22.13 -6.82 25.76
CA ALA A 133 -22.17 -5.86 24.66
C ALA A 133 -21.06 -6.13 23.63
N ALA A 134 -19.87 -6.58 24.05
CA ALA A 134 -18.80 -7.01 23.15
C ALA A 134 -19.12 -8.33 22.43
N SER A 135 -19.92 -9.22 23.03
CA SER A 135 -20.39 -10.46 22.41
C SER A 135 -21.58 -10.23 21.46
N ALA A 136 -22.53 -9.37 21.84
CA ALA A 136 -23.64 -8.95 20.97
C ALA A 136 -23.14 -8.11 19.78
N ALA A 137 -22.18 -7.21 20.00
CA ALA A 137 -21.47 -6.49 18.95
C ALA A 137 -20.52 -7.37 18.12
N ALA A 138 -20.29 -8.64 18.49
CA ALA A 138 -19.53 -9.61 17.72
C ALA A 138 -20.41 -10.55 16.88
N GLU A 139 -21.67 -10.78 17.28
CA GLU A 139 -22.64 -11.62 16.54
C GLU A 139 -23.42 -10.82 15.47
N GLU A 140 -23.83 -9.57 15.74
CA GLU A 140 -24.37 -8.65 14.71
C GLU A 140 -23.28 -8.17 13.73
N ASP A 141 -22.01 -8.29 14.11
CA ASP A 141 -20.86 -7.98 13.27
C ASP A 141 -20.68 -9.00 12.13
N GLY A 142 -21.33 -10.17 12.16
CA GLY A 142 -21.07 -11.28 11.23
C GLY A 142 -21.46 -10.98 9.78
N GLU A 143 -22.74 -10.73 9.53
CA GLU A 143 -23.26 -10.44 8.19
C GLU A 143 -22.81 -9.07 7.68
N GLU A 144 -22.80 -8.05 8.54
CA GLU A 144 -22.30 -6.73 8.17
C GLU A 144 -20.80 -6.71 7.90
N ALA A 145 -20.00 -7.47 8.65
CA ALA A 145 -18.59 -7.64 8.31
C ALA A 145 -18.42 -8.36 7.01
N ALA A 146 -19.23 -9.38 6.73
CA ALA A 146 -19.18 -10.08 5.45
C ALA A 146 -19.50 -9.12 4.29
N GLY A 147 -20.51 -8.26 4.44
CA GLY A 147 -20.85 -7.23 3.45
C GLY A 147 -19.75 -6.18 3.25
N ASP A 148 -19.20 -5.63 4.33
CA ASP A 148 -18.10 -4.66 4.25
C ASP A 148 -16.82 -5.28 3.66
N GLU A 149 -16.52 -6.54 4.00
CA GLU A 149 -15.38 -7.29 3.49
C GLU A 149 -15.56 -7.63 2.01
N ALA A 150 -16.76 -8.03 1.58
CA ALA A 150 -17.07 -8.24 0.18
C ALA A 150 -16.92 -6.97 -0.65
N LEU A 151 -17.34 -5.82 -0.11
CA LEU A 151 -17.18 -4.51 -0.77
C LEU A 151 -15.71 -4.07 -0.86
N ALA A 152 -14.92 -4.32 0.18
CA ALA A 152 -13.48 -4.09 0.16
C ALA A 152 -12.79 -5.00 -0.86
N GLN A 153 -13.16 -6.28 -0.90
CA GLN A 153 -12.61 -7.24 -1.86
C GLN A 153 -12.98 -6.89 -3.29
N SER A 154 -14.22 -6.46 -3.55
CA SER A 154 -14.64 -6.02 -4.88
C SER A 154 -13.91 -4.76 -5.33
N LEU A 155 -13.58 -3.84 -4.42
CA LEU A 155 -12.73 -2.68 -4.72
C LEU A 155 -11.36 -3.12 -5.20
N LEU A 156 -10.70 -4.03 -4.47
CA LEU A 156 -9.38 -4.54 -4.85
C LEU A 156 -9.40 -5.19 -6.24
N GLY A 157 -10.48 -5.92 -6.57
CA GLY A 157 -10.69 -6.44 -7.93
C GLY A 157 -10.78 -5.34 -8.98
N VAL A 158 -11.56 -4.28 -8.73
CA VAL A 158 -11.67 -3.14 -9.65
C VAL A 158 -10.33 -2.41 -9.80
N LEU A 159 -9.58 -2.22 -8.70
CA LEU A 159 -8.24 -1.61 -8.74
C LEU A 159 -7.30 -2.42 -9.64
N GLU A 160 -7.28 -3.74 -9.46
CA GLU A 160 -6.44 -4.67 -10.21
C GLU A 160 -6.80 -4.68 -11.71
N GLU A 161 -8.09 -4.77 -12.04
CA GLU A 161 -8.57 -4.84 -13.41
C GLU A 161 -8.32 -3.54 -14.19
N THR A 162 -8.46 -2.41 -13.52
CA THR A 162 -8.37 -1.09 -14.16
C THR A 162 -6.98 -0.49 -14.10
N GLY A 163 -6.10 -0.99 -13.22
CA GLY A 163 -4.76 -0.45 -13.00
C GLY A 163 -4.78 0.88 -12.26
N ALA A 164 -5.69 1.04 -11.31
CA ALA A 164 -5.83 2.26 -10.53
C ALA A 164 -4.72 2.37 -9.46
N ASP A 165 -4.34 3.61 -9.14
CA ASP A 165 -3.41 3.90 -8.05
C ASP A 165 -4.03 3.50 -6.71
N PHE A 166 -3.30 2.69 -5.93
CA PHE A 166 -3.80 2.15 -4.68
C PHE A 166 -4.05 3.25 -3.64
N THR A 167 -3.04 4.09 -3.40
CA THR A 167 -3.08 5.11 -2.35
C THR A 167 -4.06 6.22 -2.68
N ASN A 168 -3.95 6.77 -3.89
CA ASN A 168 -4.77 7.90 -4.34
C ASN A 168 -6.24 7.50 -4.45
N THR A 169 -6.55 6.24 -4.81
CA THR A 169 -7.94 5.78 -4.83
C THR A 169 -8.56 5.84 -3.43
N PHE A 170 -7.92 5.23 -2.42
CA PHE A 170 -8.43 5.32 -1.05
C PHE A 170 -8.52 6.76 -0.54
N ARG A 171 -7.52 7.59 -0.86
CA ARG A 171 -7.50 9.00 -0.48
C ARG A 171 -8.67 9.76 -1.08
N CYS A 172 -8.94 9.59 -2.38
CA CYS A 172 -9.97 10.36 -3.05
C CYS A 172 -11.40 9.94 -2.70
N LEU A 173 -11.62 8.70 -2.24
CA LEU A 173 -12.94 8.20 -1.83
C LEU A 173 -13.55 9.00 -0.67
N SER A 174 -12.75 9.70 0.15
CA SER A 174 -13.30 10.57 1.19
C SER A 174 -14.12 11.74 0.63
N ARG A 175 -13.86 12.14 -0.62
CA ARG A 175 -14.62 13.18 -1.33
C ARG A 175 -15.95 12.68 -1.90
N PHE A 176 -16.15 11.36 -1.99
CA PHE A 176 -17.43 10.81 -2.43
C PHE A 176 -18.45 10.99 -1.31
N PRO A 177 -19.50 11.82 -1.48
CA PRO A 177 -20.47 12.05 -0.42
C PRO A 177 -21.39 10.85 -0.25
N VAL A 178 -22.08 10.77 0.89
CA VAL A 178 -23.18 9.81 1.04
C VAL A 178 -24.32 10.27 0.15
N PRO A 179 -24.82 9.44 -0.81
CA PRO A 179 -25.96 9.82 -1.63
C PRO A 179 -27.19 10.11 -0.75
N PRO A 180 -27.96 11.19 -0.98
CA PRO A 180 -29.09 11.54 -0.13
C PRO A 180 -30.14 10.41 -0.02
N PRO A 181 -30.91 10.32 1.08
CA PRO A 181 -31.98 9.33 1.19
C PRO A 181 -32.98 9.45 0.03
N GLY A 182 -33.30 8.32 -0.61
CA GLY A 182 -34.23 8.25 -1.73
C GLY A 182 -33.65 8.58 -3.12
N THR A 183 -32.38 8.95 -3.22
CA THR A 183 -31.68 9.05 -4.51
C THR A 183 -31.09 7.69 -4.89
N ASP A 184 -31.18 7.31 -6.16
CA ASP A 184 -30.50 6.14 -6.71
C ASP A 184 -28.98 6.35 -6.68
N PRO A 185 -28.19 5.54 -5.96
CA PRO A 185 -26.72 5.62 -5.96
C PRO A 185 -26.08 5.43 -7.33
N ALA A 186 -26.80 4.82 -8.29
CA ALA A 186 -26.34 4.64 -9.67
C ALA A 186 -26.67 5.84 -10.58
N SER A 187 -27.33 6.88 -10.07
CA SER A 187 -27.65 8.05 -10.89
C SER A 187 -26.38 8.81 -11.31
N PRO A 188 -26.37 9.44 -12.51
CA PRO A 188 -25.22 10.24 -12.96
C PRO A 188 -24.83 11.35 -11.98
N GLU A 189 -25.80 11.95 -11.29
CA GLU A 189 -25.55 12.98 -10.29
C GLU A 189 -24.84 12.41 -9.05
N ALA A 190 -25.27 11.24 -8.57
CA ALA A 190 -24.65 10.55 -7.43
C ALA A 190 -23.22 10.09 -7.76
N LEU A 191 -23.03 9.51 -8.95
CA LEU A 191 -21.72 9.03 -9.41
C LEU A 191 -20.72 10.16 -9.71
N GLY A 192 -21.21 11.31 -10.18
CA GLY A 192 -20.40 12.50 -10.44
C GLY A 192 -20.07 13.31 -9.18
N ALA A 193 -20.73 13.04 -8.05
CA ALA A 193 -20.57 13.82 -6.83
C ALA A 193 -19.13 13.74 -6.29
N GLY A 194 -18.59 14.90 -5.92
CA GLY A 194 -17.21 15.03 -5.43
C GLY A 194 -16.11 14.81 -6.48
N GLY A 195 -16.47 14.63 -7.76
CA GLY A 195 -15.51 14.45 -8.86
C GLY A 195 -14.63 13.20 -8.74
N VAL A 196 -15.05 12.22 -7.92
CA VAL A 196 -14.23 11.04 -7.59
C VAL A 196 -14.07 10.13 -8.79
N LEU A 197 -15.16 9.87 -9.53
CA LEU A 197 -15.12 9.01 -10.72
C LEU A 197 -14.13 9.56 -11.76
N ASP A 198 -14.24 10.83 -12.12
CA ASP A 198 -13.36 11.44 -13.13
C ASP A 198 -11.89 11.49 -12.67
N HIS A 199 -11.64 11.73 -11.38
CA HIS A 199 -10.30 11.71 -10.83
C HIS A 199 -9.66 10.30 -10.87
N ILE A 200 -10.43 9.25 -10.59
CA ILE A 200 -9.96 7.86 -10.67
C ILE A 200 -9.70 7.48 -12.14
N LEU A 201 -10.64 7.77 -13.04
CA LEU A 201 -10.48 7.51 -14.48
C LEU A 201 -9.24 8.24 -15.04
N GLY A 202 -8.97 9.45 -14.55
CA GLY A 202 -7.77 10.22 -14.84
C GLY A 202 -6.46 9.63 -14.34
N GLN A 203 -6.47 8.53 -13.57
CA GLN A 203 -5.28 7.88 -13.01
C GLN A 203 -5.05 6.42 -13.45
N LEU A 204 -5.97 5.85 -14.24
CA LEU A 204 -5.88 4.45 -14.66
C LEU A 204 -4.72 4.18 -15.62
N ALA A 205 -4.11 3.01 -15.47
CA ALA A 205 -3.15 2.49 -16.43
C ALA A 205 -3.82 2.12 -17.77
N ASP A 206 -3.09 2.33 -18.86
CA ASP A 206 -3.53 1.89 -20.18
C ASP A 206 -3.34 0.37 -20.37
N ALA A 207 -3.97 -0.17 -21.42
CA ALA A 207 -3.90 -1.60 -21.71
C ALA A 207 -2.46 -2.11 -21.99
N PRO A 208 -1.59 -1.40 -22.74
CA PRO A 208 -0.19 -1.79 -22.90
C PRO A 208 0.60 -1.86 -21.59
N THR A 209 0.42 -0.90 -20.69
CA THR A 209 1.07 -0.89 -19.37
C THR A 209 0.63 -2.07 -18.52
N LEU A 210 -0.67 -2.38 -18.51
CA LEU A 210 -1.21 -3.56 -17.82
C LEU A 210 -0.72 -4.85 -18.47
N ALA A 211 -0.62 -4.91 -19.80
CA ALA A 211 -0.10 -6.07 -20.50
C ALA A 211 1.36 -6.31 -20.13
N ALA A 212 2.20 -5.27 -20.10
CA ALA A 212 3.60 -5.39 -19.70
C ALA A 212 3.74 -5.91 -18.25
N ALA A 213 2.90 -5.43 -17.33
CA ALA A 213 2.85 -5.92 -15.95
C ALA A 213 2.47 -7.40 -15.85
N ALA A 214 1.51 -7.83 -16.68
CA ALA A 214 1.04 -9.20 -16.76
C ALA A 214 1.93 -10.12 -17.60
N ALA A 215 3.09 -9.67 -18.10
CA ALA A 215 3.96 -10.52 -18.89
C ALA A 215 4.40 -11.75 -18.07
N PRO A 216 4.37 -12.97 -18.63
CA PRO A 216 4.78 -14.18 -17.92
C PRO A 216 6.27 -14.12 -17.59
N ARG A 217 6.64 -14.65 -16.42
CA ARG A 217 8.04 -14.70 -15.97
C ARG A 217 8.81 -15.81 -16.69
N ILE A 218 8.11 -16.89 -17.00
CA ILE A 218 8.64 -18.00 -17.79
C ILE A 218 8.29 -17.77 -19.26
N PRO A 219 9.26 -17.91 -20.20
CA PRO A 219 8.98 -17.77 -21.63
C PRO A 219 7.80 -18.66 -22.09
N PRO A 220 6.87 -18.15 -22.91
CA PRO A 220 5.66 -18.90 -23.32
C PRO A 220 5.90 -20.31 -23.90
N PRO A 221 6.95 -20.55 -24.72
CA PRO A 221 7.25 -21.90 -25.19
C PRO A 221 7.53 -22.88 -24.05
N ASN A 222 8.24 -22.42 -23.03
CA ASN A 222 8.59 -23.22 -21.85
C ASN A 222 7.35 -23.47 -20.99
N LEU A 223 6.47 -22.49 -20.83
CA LEU A 223 5.19 -22.65 -20.11
C LEU A 223 4.30 -23.71 -20.77
N THR A 224 4.21 -23.70 -22.11
CA THR A 224 3.42 -24.68 -22.87
C THR A 224 3.97 -26.09 -22.69
N MET A 225 5.30 -26.24 -22.73
CA MET A 225 5.97 -27.51 -22.45
C MET A 225 5.68 -27.99 -21.02
N LEU A 226 5.85 -27.12 -20.02
CA LEU A 226 5.60 -27.44 -18.60
C LEU A 226 4.13 -27.83 -18.37
N ALA A 227 3.18 -27.13 -18.98
CA ALA A 227 1.76 -27.48 -18.95
C ALA A 227 1.49 -28.86 -19.55
N GLY A 228 2.13 -29.19 -20.68
CA GLY A 228 2.04 -30.52 -21.28
C GLY A 228 2.65 -31.63 -20.43
N LEU A 229 3.79 -31.36 -19.76
CA LEU A 229 4.42 -32.30 -18.83
C LEU A 229 3.55 -32.52 -17.59
N ALA A 230 3.01 -31.45 -17.01
CA ALA A 230 2.14 -31.51 -15.83
C ALA A 230 0.91 -32.39 -16.02
N GLN A 231 0.31 -32.34 -17.22
CA GLN A 231 -0.83 -33.20 -17.57
C GLN A 231 -0.46 -34.68 -17.64
N LYS A 232 0.78 -35.00 -18.03
CA LYS A 232 1.26 -36.38 -18.19
C LYS A 232 1.81 -36.96 -16.88
N ASN A 233 2.56 -36.15 -16.13
CA ASN A 233 3.13 -36.55 -14.85
C ASN A 233 3.28 -35.32 -13.93
N PRO A 234 2.33 -35.11 -13.00
CA PRO A 234 2.38 -34.04 -12.01
C PRO A 234 3.64 -33.98 -11.16
N ASP A 235 4.24 -35.13 -10.84
CA ASP A 235 5.38 -35.22 -9.92
C ASP A 235 6.66 -34.63 -10.54
N LEU A 236 6.75 -34.57 -11.87
CA LEU A 236 7.86 -33.93 -12.57
C LEU A 236 7.93 -32.42 -12.27
N LEU A 237 6.79 -31.76 -12.04
CA LEU A 237 6.79 -30.35 -11.68
C LEU A 237 7.50 -30.14 -10.34
N HIS A 238 7.20 -30.98 -9.36
CA HIS A 238 7.81 -30.91 -8.05
C HIS A 238 9.32 -31.19 -8.12
N GLN A 239 9.77 -32.10 -9.00
CA GLN A 239 11.19 -32.34 -9.25
C GLN A 239 11.89 -31.13 -9.87
N LEU A 240 11.17 -30.33 -10.66
CA LEU A 240 11.65 -29.06 -11.23
C LEU A 240 11.50 -27.88 -10.27
N GLY A 241 11.11 -28.12 -9.02
CA GLY A 241 10.91 -27.07 -8.01
C GLY A 241 9.68 -26.20 -8.25
N MET A 242 8.73 -26.64 -9.07
CA MET A 242 7.51 -25.89 -9.39
C MET A 242 6.27 -26.60 -8.84
N SER A 243 5.39 -25.84 -8.19
CA SER A 243 4.07 -26.36 -7.80
C SER A 243 3.07 -26.24 -8.94
N GLN A 244 1.99 -27.05 -8.91
CA GLN A 244 0.87 -26.88 -9.84
C GLN A 244 0.24 -25.49 -9.75
N GLN A 245 0.20 -24.91 -8.55
CA GLN A 245 -0.36 -23.58 -8.32
C GLN A 245 0.48 -22.49 -8.97
N MET A 246 1.81 -22.57 -8.89
CA MET A 246 2.71 -21.65 -9.58
C MET A 246 2.50 -21.71 -11.10
N LEU A 247 2.42 -22.92 -11.67
CA LEU A 247 2.16 -23.09 -13.10
C LEU A 247 0.80 -22.52 -13.51
N ALA A 248 -0.25 -22.78 -12.71
CA ALA A 248 -1.57 -22.22 -12.96
C ALA A 248 -1.57 -20.69 -12.92
N SER A 249 -0.83 -20.09 -11.98
CA SER A 249 -0.66 -18.65 -11.87
C SER A 249 0.06 -18.06 -13.08
N GLU A 250 1.14 -18.68 -13.56
CA GLU A 250 1.85 -18.21 -14.76
C GLU A 250 1.01 -18.35 -16.04
N LEU A 251 0.20 -19.41 -16.15
CA LEU A 251 -0.74 -19.57 -17.27
C LEU A 251 -1.86 -18.53 -17.23
N ALA A 252 -2.37 -18.18 -16.03
CA ALA A 252 -3.36 -17.11 -15.87
C ALA A 252 -2.77 -15.75 -16.26
N ARG A 253 -1.52 -15.48 -15.85
CA ARG A 253 -0.74 -14.29 -16.20
C ARG A 253 -0.57 -14.16 -17.73
N LEU A 254 -0.14 -15.23 -18.41
CA LEU A 254 -0.04 -15.25 -19.88
C LEU A 254 -1.39 -14.94 -20.56
N ARG A 255 -2.48 -15.59 -20.14
CA ARG A 255 -3.83 -15.32 -20.71
C ARG A 255 -4.24 -13.86 -20.55
N ARG A 256 -3.97 -13.27 -19.38
CA ARG A 256 -4.26 -11.86 -19.11
C ARG A 256 -3.43 -10.94 -19.99
N HIS A 257 -2.13 -11.18 -20.12
CA HIS A 257 -1.25 -10.46 -21.03
C HIS A 257 -1.78 -10.45 -22.46
N GLU A 258 -2.08 -11.64 -23.02
CA GLU A 258 -2.60 -11.78 -24.38
C GLU A 258 -3.98 -11.12 -24.58
N ALA A 259 -4.84 -11.15 -23.56
CA ALA A 259 -6.13 -10.48 -23.60
C ALA A 259 -5.95 -8.95 -23.66
N LEU A 260 -5.08 -8.39 -22.82
CA LEU A 260 -4.83 -6.95 -22.74
C LEU A 260 -4.23 -6.38 -24.03
N LEU A 261 -3.37 -7.13 -24.71
CA LEU A 261 -2.81 -6.72 -26.01
C LEU A 261 -3.87 -6.54 -27.12
N LYS A 262 -5.07 -7.11 -26.95
CA LYS A 262 -6.19 -7.03 -27.91
C LYS A 262 -7.17 -5.91 -27.57
N VAL A 263 -7.06 -5.29 -26.39
CA VAL A 263 -7.99 -4.27 -25.93
C VAL A 263 -7.65 -2.92 -26.57
N THR A 264 -8.62 -2.29 -27.21
CA THR A 264 -8.43 -0.93 -27.76
C THR A 264 -8.52 0.12 -26.65
N PRO A 265 -7.91 1.31 -26.82
CA PRO A 265 -8.05 2.40 -25.85
C PRO A 265 -9.52 2.79 -25.58
N ALA A 266 -10.38 2.74 -26.59
CA ALA A 266 -11.80 3.04 -26.46
C ALA A 266 -12.52 1.99 -25.60
N ASP A 267 -12.33 0.70 -25.91
CA ASP A 267 -12.93 -0.40 -25.13
C ASP A 267 -12.44 -0.40 -23.68
N LYS A 268 -11.16 -0.07 -23.45
CA LYS A 268 -10.59 0.08 -22.11
C LYS A 268 -11.29 1.20 -21.35
N ALA A 269 -11.39 2.39 -21.95
CA ALA A 269 -12.02 3.55 -21.31
C ALA A 269 -13.50 3.31 -20.98
N GLU A 270 -14.25 2.69 -21.89
CA GLU A 270 -15.66 2.33 -21.67
C GLU A 270 -15.80 1.29 -20.55
N GLY A 271 -15.02 0.21 -20.61
CA GLY A 271 -15.04 -0.84 -19.61
C GLY A 271 -14.60 -0.36 -18.22
N ASP A 272 -13.59 0.50 -18.14
CA ASP A 272 -13.14 1.10 -16.88
C ASP A 272 -14.24 1.96 -16.26
N ARG A 273 -14.86 2.84 -17.06
CA ARG A 273 -15.96 3.69 -16.59
C ARG A 273 -17.13 2.85 -16.09
N ALA A 274 -17.49 1.78 -16.80
CA ALA A 274 -18.57 0.89 -16.39
C ALA A 274 -18.26 0.21 -15.04
N ARG A 275 -17.06 -0.35 -14.86
CA ARG A 275 -16.64 -0.99 -13.60
C ARG A 275 -16.64 -0.03 -12.42
N TRP A 276 -16.04 1.14 -12.59
CA TRP A 276 -15.96 2.15 -11.52
C TRP A 276 -17.33 2.71 -11.17
N SER A 277 -18.19 2.96 -12.15
CA SER A 277 -19.57 3.41 -11.92
C SER A 277 -20.36 2.36 -11.14
N ALA A 278 -20.25 1.08 -11.52
CA ALA A 278 -20.93 -0.02 -10.83
C ALA A 278 -20.44 -0.16 -9.38
N TRP A 279 -19.13 -0.08 -9.14
CA TRP A 279 -18.58 -0.18 -7.80
C TRP A 279 -18.94 1.04 -6.92
N LEU A 280 -18.87 2.26 -7.46
CA LEU A 280 -19.28 3.47 -6.74
C LEU A 280 -20.78 3.46 -6.39
N ALA A 281 -21.63 2.91 -7.26
CA ALA A 281 -23.04 2.72 -6.95
C ALA A 281 -23.23 1.75 -5.76
N GLN A 282 -22.52 0.61 -5.76
CA GLN A 282 -22.54 -0.33 -4.63
C GLN A 282 -22.01 0.31 -3.34
N TYR A 283 -20.92 1.09 -3.43
CA TYR A 283 -20.36 1.82 -2.31
C TYR A 283 -21.33 2.87 -1.77
N GLY A 284 -21.95 3.66 -2.64
CA GLY A 284 -22.97 4.65 -2.27
C GLY A 284 -24.19 4.04 -1.61
N ALA A 285 -24.68 2.90 -2.12
CA ALA A 285 -25.78 2.14 -1.50
C ALA A 285 -25.40 1.67 -0.09
N ARG A 286 -24.17 1.16 0.10
CA ARG A 286 -23.68 0.75 1.42
C ARG A 286 -23.57 1.93 2.38
N LEU A 287 -23.13 3.09 1.92
CA LEU A 287 -23.09 4.31 2.74
C LEU A 287 -24.50 4.75 3.16
N GLN A 288 -25.45 4.78 2.23
CA GLN A 288 -26.86 5.10 2.52
C GLN A 288 -27.45 4.17 3.57
N GLU A 289 -27.26 2.85 3.41
CA GLU A 289 -27.72 1.83 4.35
C GLU A 289 -27.21 2.09 5.77
N ARG A 290 -25.91 2.38 5.90
CA ARG A 290 -25.28 2.62 7.22
C ARG A 290 -25.73 3.93 7.86
N VAL A 291 -25.96 4.98 7.08
CA VAL A 291 -26.54 6.24 7.59
C VAL A 291 -27.98 6.01 8.03
N ALA A 292 -28.78 5.31 7.24
CA ALA A 292 -30.16 4.99 7.59
C ALA A 292 -30.26 4.14 8.86
N ALA A 293 -29.28 3.26 9.10
CA ALA A 293 -29.15 2.47 10.31
C ALA A 293 -28.56 3.25 11.51
N GLY A 294 -28.21 4.54 11.37
CA GLY A 294 -27.60 5.35 12.41
C GLY A 294 -26.18 4.90 12.80
N ARG A 295 -25.50 4.13 11.94
CA ARG A 295 -24.18 3.52 12.19
C ARG A 295 -23.02 4.34 11.62
N LEU A 296 -23.32 5.40 10.87
CA LEU A 296 -22.36 6.23 10.14
C LEU A 296 -22.78 7.69 10.18
N ASP A 297 -21.83 8.56 10.47
CA ASP A 297 -21.97 10.02 10.43
C ASP A 297 -21.13 10.51 9.24
N PRO A 298 -21.71 11.27 8.30
CA PRO A 298 -21.00 11.71 7.10
C PRO A 298 -19.76 12.57 7.36
N GLU A 299 -19.76 13.43 8.38
CA GLU A 299 -18.63 14.30 8.70
C GLU A 299 -17.51 13.53 9.38
N GLU A 300 -17.86 12.72 10.37
CA GLU A 300 -16.92 11.85 11.07
C GLU A 300 -16.30 10.82 10.11
N ARG A 301 -17.07 10.31 9.16
CA ARG A 301 -16.57 9.45 8.08
C ARG A 301 -15.39 10.10 7.35
N VAL A 302 -15.56 11.34 6.86
CA VAL A 302 -14.52 12.04 6.10
C VAL A 302 -13.28 12.24 6.97
N ARG A 303 -13.47 12.65 8.23
CA ARG A 303 -12.37 12.83 9.20
C ARG A 303 -11.58 11.53 9.42
N VAL A 304 -12.27 10.41 9.66
CA VAL A 304 -11.64 9.10 9.86
C VAL A 304 -10.90 8.64 8.60
N MET A 305 -11.52 8.81 7.42
CA MET A 305 -10.89 8.44 6.15
C MET A 305 -9.62 9.25 5.91
N ASN A 306 -9.65 10.57 6.08
CA ASN A 306 -8.47 11.42 5.86
C ASN A 306 -7.34 11.14 6.87
N ALA A 307 -7.68 10.75 8.11
CA ALA A 307 -6.70 10.33 9.12
C ALA A 307 -6.16 8.89 8.92
N THR A 308 -6.78 8.08 8.05
CA THR A 308 -6.38 6.68 7.79
C THR A 308 -5.76 6.50 6.41
N ASN A 309 -6.19 7.29 5.41
CA ASN A 309 -5.74 7.23 4.04
C ASN A 309 -4.66 8.30 3.81
N PRO A 310 -3.38 7.91 3.67
CA PRO A 310 -2.32 8.87 3.46
C PRO A 310 -2.50 9.57 2.11
N ARG A 311 -2.12 10.84 2.08
CA ARG A 311 -1.90 11.63 0.87
C ARG A 311 -0.51 11.39 0.31
N PHE A 312 0.49 11.19 1.17
CA PHE A 312 1.88 11.00 0.78
C PHE A 312 2.42 9.64 1.26
N ILE A 313 3.08 8.92 0.35
CA ILE A 313 3.82 7.68 0.61
C ILE A 313 5.18 7.74 -0.06
N LEU A 314 6.14 6.94 0.44
CA LEU A 314 7.48 6.86 -0.13
C LEU A 314 7.47 5.94 -1.37
N ARG A 315 7.01 6.47 -2.51
CA ARG A 315 7.03 5.75 -3.79
C ARG A 315 8.47 5.54 -4.24
N ASN A 316 8.77 4.43 -4.92
CA ASN A 316 10.14 4.10 -5.32
C ASN A 316 10.75 5.18 -6.23
N TRP A 317 9.97 5.77 -7.14
CA TRP A 317 10.46 6.83 -8.02
C TRP A 317 10.72 8.16 -7.28
N ILE A 318 9.99 8.42 -6.18
CA ILE A 318 10.25 9.58 -5.30
C ILE A 318 11.57 9.36 -4.57
N ALA A 319 11.76 8.16 -4.01
CA ALA A 319 13.00 7.80 -3.33
C ALA A 319 14.20 7.88 -4.29
N GLN A 320 14.06 7.34 -5.51
CA GLN A 320 15.11 7.38 -6.53
C GLN A 320 15.49 8.82 -6.89
N ALA A 321 14.52 9.70 -7.16
CA ALA A 321 14.79 11.09 -7.49
C ALA A 321 15.52 11.83 -6.35
N ALA A 322 15.19 11.52 -5.10
CA ALA A 322 15.88 12.07 -3.94
C ALA A 322 17.31 11.54 -3.78
N ILE A 323 17.55 10.25 -4.08
CA ILE A 323 18.88 9.62 -4.06
C ILE A 323 19.77 10.24 -5.14
N GLU A 324 19.29 10.33 -6.38
CA GLU A 324 20.07 10.86 -7.51
C GLU A 324 20.57 12.28 -7.23
N ARG A 325 19.72 13.16 -6.68
CA ARG A 325 20.14 14.51 -6.29
C ARG A 325 21.11 14.52 -5.11
N ALA A 326 20.91 13.65 -4.13
CA ALA A 326 21.81 13.56 -2.99
C ALA A 326 23.21 13.05 -3.38
N GLU A 327 23.32 12.16 -4.38
CA GLU A 327 24.60 11.71 -4.94
C GLU A 327 25.38 12.86 -5.63
N GLU A 328 24.66 13.85 -6.17
CA GLU A 328 25.23 15.10 -6.70
C GLU A 328 25.54 16.13 -5.60
N GLY A 329 25.27 15.81 -4.33
CA GLY A 329 25.48 16.68 -3.17
C GLY A 329 24.30 17.61 -2.83
N ASP A 330 23.16 17.48 -3.53
CA ASP A 330 21.94 18.25 -3.28
C ASP A 330 20.91 17.47 -2.46
N PHE A 331 20.83 17.77 -1.16
CA PHE A 331 19.90 17.14 -0.23
C PHE A 331 18.50 17.80 -0.16
N SER A 332 18.21 18.79 -1.02
CA SER A 332 16.94 19.52 -0.97
C SER A 332 15.72 18.63 -1.20
N GLU A 333 15.84 17.63 -2.08
CA GLU A 333 14.75 16.69 -2.35
C GLU A 333 14.56 15.69 -1.21
N VAL A 334 15.65 15.24 -0.57
CA VAL A 334 15.57 14.41 0.66
C VAL A 334 14.83 15.18 1.76
N ALA A 335 15.17 16.45 1.97
CA ALA A 335 14.50 17.30 2.95
C ALA A 335 13.00 17.49 2.63
N ARG A 336 12.66 17.67 1.34
CA ARG A 336 11.27 17.77 0.87
C ARG A 336 10.48 16.49 1.15
N VAL A 337 11.02 15.33 0.76
CA VAL A 337 10.40 14.02 1.01
C VAL A 337 10.18 13.82 2.51
N TYR A 338 11.19 14.10 3.33
CA TYR A 338 11.10 13.98 4.78
C TYR A 338 10.00 14.87 5.38
N ALA A 339 9.90 16.13 4.95
CA ALA A 339 8.85 17.05 5.40
C ALA A 339 7.44 16.51 5.12
N LEU A 340 7.22 15.97 3.92
CA LEU A 340 5.92 15.43 3.51
C LEU A 340 5.56 14.14 4.26
N LEU A 341 6.54 13.24 4.43
CA LEU A 341 6.31 11.95 5.10
C LEU A 341 6.18 12.05 6.62
N ARG A 342 6.57 13.18 7.23
CA ARG A 342 6.22 13.49 8.64
C ARG A 342 4.74 13.78 8.83
N ASN A 343 4.08 14.29 7.79
CA ASN A 343 2.68 14.68 7.80
C ASN A 343 1.87 13.99 6.68
N PRO A 344 1.92 12.65 6.57
CA PRO A 344 1.44 11.95 5.38
C PRO A 344 -0.08 12.00 5.21
N PHE A 345 -0.82 12.40 6.25
CA PHE A 345 -2.29 12.51 6.24
C PHE A 345 -2.79 13.96 6.14
N SER A 346 -1.88 14.95 6.13
CA SER A 346 -2.24 16.36 6.25
C SER A 346 -2.97 16.90 5.02
N GLU A 347 -3.97 17.76 5.27
CA GLU A 347 -4.66 18.56 4.25
C GLU A 347 -3.94 19.87 3.93
N ALA A 348 -2.89 20.23 4.69
CA ALA A 348 -2.15 21.47 4.46
C ALA A 348 -1.54 21.51 3.05
N SER A 349 -1.28 22.71 2.55
CA SER A 349 -0.61 22.87 1.26
C SER A 349 0.81 22.30 1.34
N VAL A 350 1.35 21.88 0.20
CA VAL A 350 2.73 21.36 0.15
C VAL A 350 3.70 22.46 0.55
N GLU A 351 3.42 23.69 0.14
CA GLU A 351 4.18 24.89 0.47
C GLU A 351 4.23 25.13 1.98
N ASP A 352 3.09 25.03 2.68
CA ASP A 352 3.02 25.21 4.13
C ASP A 352 3.81 24.12 4.87
N LEU A 353 3.66 22.85 4.47
CA LEU A 353 4.38 21.73 5.08
C LEU A 353 5.90 21.87 4.92
N LEU A 354 6.34 22.38 3.77
CA LEU A 354 7.75 22.62 3.51
C LEU A 354 8.27 23.82 4.30
N ALA A 355 7.50 24.90 4.37
CA ALA A 355 7.86 26.08 5.15
C ALA A 355 8.00 25.73 6.64
N GLU A 356 7.08 24.92 7.20
CA GLU A 356 7.13 24.44 8.58
C GLU A 356 8.38 23.58 8.82
N ALA A 357 8.66 22.62 7.94
CA ALA A 357 9.83 21.75 8.08
C ALA A 357 11.16 22.53 7.98
N LEU A 358 11.26 23.52 7.10
CA LEU A 358 12.43 24.39 6.99
C LEU A 358 12.62 25.25 8.24
N ALA A 359 11.52 25.79 8.79
CA ALA A 359 11.57 26.57 10.03
C ALA A 359 12.04 25.72 11.24
N GLU A 360 11.56 24.48 11.35
CA GLU A 360 12.00 23.56 12.39
C GLU A 360 13.47 23.16 12.25
N ALA A 361 13.95 22.89 11.02
CA ALA A 361 15.35 22.58 10.77
C ALA A 361 16.27 23.74 11.17
N ALA A 362 15.91 24.97 10.82
CA ALA A 362 16.64 26.17 11.23
C ALA A 362 16.65 26.36 12.76
N ALA A 363 15.53 26.06 13.43
CA ALA A 363 15.45 26.10 14.89
C ALA A 363 16.31 25.02 15.57
N ALA A 364 16.40 23.82 14.98
CA ALA A 364 17.24 22.74 15.48
C ALA A 364 18.73 23.06 15.36
N GLU A 365 19.17 23.69 14.27
CA GLU A 365 20.56 24.17 14.12
C GLU A 365 20.88 25.32 15.09
N ALA A 366 19.94 26.24 15.32
CA ALA A 366 20.11 27.29 16.32
C ALA A 366 20.17 26.74 17.76
N GLY A 367 19.47 25.63 18.04
CA GLY A 367 19.45 24.98 19.35
C GLY A 367 20.64 24.03 19.62
N SER A 368 21.32 23.53 18.59
CA SER A 368 22.48 22.65 18.73
C SER A 368 23.81 23.39 18.98
N GLY A 369 23.81 24.73 18.93
CA GLY A 369 24.95 25.58 19.29
C GLY A 369 25.38 25.57 20.76
N GLY A 370 24.73 24.76 21.61
CA GLY A 370 25.06 24.55 23.02
C GLY A 370 26.01 23.37 23.26
N ALA A 371 27.31 23.60 23.13
CA ALA A 371 28.42 22.85 23.74
C ALA A 371 28.35 21.30 23.73
N VAL A 372 28.80 20.69 22.63
CA VAL A 372 29.52 19.42 22.71
C VAL A 372 31.00 19.72 22.50
N LYS A 373 31.80 19.59 23.58
CA LYS A 373 33.26 19.52 23.47
C LYS A 373 33.60 18.18 22.84
N ASP A 374 33.89 18.20 21.56
CA ASP A 374 34.44 17.06 20.85
C ASP A 374 35.95 16.98 21.16
N GLU A 375 36.34 16.02 22.00
CA GLU A 375 37.73 15.59 22.11
C GLU A 375 37.99 14.46 21.11
N GLY A 376 38.64 14.79 20.00
CA GLY A 376 39.62 13.90 19.38
C GLY A 376 39.21 13.25 18.06
N ALA A 377 39.32 13.99 16.96
CA ALA A 377 39.89 13.45 15.73
C ALA A 377 40.45 14.58 14.85
N SER A 378 41.73 14.43 14.50
CA SER A 378 42.54 15.35 13.70
C SER A 378 41.97 15.62 12.30
N SER A 379 42.09 16.87 11.89
CA SER A 379 41.66 17.51 10.65
C SER A 379 42.25 16.95 9.36
N SER A 380 41.48 17.02 8.26
CA SER A 380 41.77 17.99 7.17
C SER A 380 40.56 18.18 6.24
N ALA A 381 39.80 19.26 6.41
CA ALA A 381 38.93 19.79 5.37
C ALA A 381 39.06 21.31 5.41
N ALA A 382 39.53 21.88 4.29
CA ALA A 382 39.69 23.31 4.12
C ALA A 382 38.32 23.98 4.03
N ALA A 383 38.13 25.05 4.82
CA ALA A 383 36.92 25.86 4.84
C ALA A 383 36.69 26.61 3.51
N PRO A 384 35.44 26.80 3.06
CA PRO A 384 35.14 27.65 1.93
C PRO A 384 35.14 29.13 2.35
N ALA A 385 35.72 29.98 1.51
CA ALA A 385 35.73 31.43 1.68
C ALA A 385 34.40 32.06 1.21
N ALA A 386 33.94 33.07 1.94
CA ALA A 386 32.76 33.90 1.63
C ALA A 386 33.03 34.87 0.44
N PRO A 387 31.98 35.45 -0.18
CA PRO A 387 31.95 35.77 -1.61
C PRO A 387 32.51 37.16 -1.95
N GLY A 388 33.16 37.25 -3.12
CA GLY A 388 33.50 38.50 -3.80
C GLY A 388 32.55 38.77 -4.96
N GLU A 389 32.20 40.04 -5.14
CA GLU A 389 31.23 40.55 -6.10
C GLU A 389 31.60 40.35 -7.58
N ALA A 390 30.54 40.09 -8.37
CA ALA A 390 30.29 40.46 -9.76
C ALA A 390 31.26 40.01 -10.88
N ALA A 391 30.78 39.05 -11.68
CA ALA A 391 30.89 39.12 -13.14
C ALA A 391 29.64 38.48 -13.78
N ALA A 392 28.91 39.29 -14.53
CA ALA A 392 27.75 38.88 -15.31
C ALA A 392 28.17 37.90 -16.42
N ALA A 393 27.48 36.76 -16.51
CA ALA A 393 27.43 35.96 -17.72
C ALA A 393 26.03 35.35 -17.87
N GLU A 394 25.50 35.59 -19.07
CA GLU A 394 24.17 35.39 -19.63
C GLU A 394 23.38 34.12 -19.26
N ALA A 395 22.06 34.33 -19.22
CA ALA A 395 21.01 33.38 -18.93
C ALA A 395 20.96 32.19 -19.90
N ALA A 396 20.94 30.98 -19.35
CA ALA A 396 20.38 29.80 -19.99
C ALA A 396 18.99 29.53 -19.39
N THR A 397 17.96 30.09 -20.03
CA THR A 397 16.57 29.69 -19.85
C THR A 397 16.39 28.26 -20.36
N GLY A 398 16.02 27.30 -19.51
CA GLY A 398 15.63 25.97 -20.01
C GLY A 398 15.67 24.84 -19.00
N ALA A 399 14.66 24.81 -18.12
CA ALA A 399 13.99 23.63 -17.54
C ALA A 399 13.42 24.05 -16.18
N SER A 400 12.19 24.55 -16.18
CA SER A 400 11.37 24.51 -14.97
C SER A 400 11.23 23.04 -14.61
N CYS A 401 12.04 22.57 -13.66
CA CYS A 401 11.88 21.27 -13.03
C CYS A 401 10.59 21.36 -12.21
N VAL A 402 9.46 21.17 -12.88
CA VAL A 402 8.17 20.97 -12.23
C VAL A 402 8.33 19.68 -11.46
N LEU A 403 8.45 19.80 -10.14
CA LEU A 403 8.53 18.64 -9.27
C LEU A 403 7.32 17.73 -9.57
N PRO A 404 7.54 16.42 -9.72
CA PRO A 404 6.45 15.49 -9.92
C PRO A 404 5.46 15.64 -8.75
N MET A 405 4.17 15.74 -9.08
CA MET A 405 3.14 15.77 -8.04
C MET A 405 3.24 14.46 -7.25
N TYR A 406 3.46 14.56 -5.94
CA TYR A 406 3.68 13.41 -5.06
C TYR A 406 2.44 12.51 -4.91
N ASP A 407 1.29 13.03 -5.35
CA ASP A 407 -0.01 12.39 -5.52
C ASP A 407 -0.35 12.14 -7.00
N GLY A 408 0.62 12.27 -7.91
CA GLY A 408 0.47 12.06 -9.35
C GLY A 408 0.76 10.63 -9.81
N ARG A 409 0.52 10.38 -11.11
CA ARG A 409 0.89 9.11 -11.76
C ARG A 409 2.41 8.93 -11.74
N PRO A 410 2.92 7.70 -11.56
CA PRO A 410 4.34 7.42 -11.72
C PRO A 410 4.84 7.85 -13.10
N PRO A 411 6.05 8.44 -13.20
CA PRO A 411 6.65 8.75 -14.49
C PRO A 411 6.97 7.46 -15.28
N GLU A 412 7.01 7.54 -16.62
CA GLU A 412 7.20 6.36 -17.47
C GLU A 412 8.48 5.55 -17.15
N TRP A 413 9.54 6.23 -16.71
CA TRP A 413 10.80 5.59 -16.33
C TRP A 413 10.71 4.81 -15.01
N ALA A 414 9.73 5.10 -14.15
CA ALA A 414 9.56 4.43 -12.86
C ALA A 414 9.35 2.92 -13.03
N ALA A 415 8.73 2.49 -14.13
CA ALA A 415 8.50 1.08 -14.45
C ALA A 415 9.81 0.28 -14.68
N LYS A 416 10.95 0.95 -14.85
CA LYS A 416 12.27 0.32 -15.05
C LYS A 416 13.08 0.23 -13.76
N LEU A 417 12.57 0.78 -12.65
CA LEU A 417 13.27 0.74 -11.38
C LEU A 417 13.34 -0.70 -10.87
N CYS A 418 14.57 -1.11 -10.57
CA CYS A 418 14.86 -2.41 -10.00
C CYS A 418 15.61 -2.18 -8.69
N VAL A 419 14.94 -2.44 -7.57
CA VAL A 419 15.57 -2.38 -6.24
C VAL A 419 16.06 -3.78 -5.91
N THR A 420 17.35 -3.91 -5.61
CA THR A 420 17.98 -5.17 -5.22
C THR A 420 18.70 -4.97 -3.89
N CYS A 421 18.84 -6.03 -3.12
CA CYS A 421 19.80 -6.01 -2.01
C CYS A 421 21.21 -5.92 -2.59
N SER A 422 22.03 -5.00 -2.08
CA SER A 422 23.48 -5.11 -2.28
C SER A 422 23.96 -6.36 -1.54
N SER A 423 24.57 -7.28 -2.29
CA SER A 423 25.15 -8.53 -1.76
C SER A 423 26.22 -8.28 -0.72
#